data_AF-A0A3M0IBD3-F1
#
_entry.id   AF-A0A3M0IBD3-F1
#
_cell.length_a   1.000
_cell.length_b   1.000
_cell.length_c   1.000
_cell.angle_alpha   90.00
_cell.angle_beta   90.00
_cell.angle_gamma   90.00
#
_symmetry.space_group_name_H-M   'P 1'
#
loop_
_entity.id
_entity.type
_entity.pdbx_description
1 polymer ?
#
loop_
_entity_poly.entity_id
_entity_poly.type
_entity_poly.pdbx_seq_one_letter_code
_entity_poly.pdbx_strand_id
1 'polypeptide(L)'
;MPDAVYRAPMPDGVERALTYGLCGMAADDERSLRRVERFEQVPDGSFVWTRTARGEYFLGRISGPMREDRSADAVASNMIFFRDCEWTGEPVPDHEVPAATLQTFARGGRNFQQTHDPRVAVESANVWRARGR
;
A
#
# COMPACT_ATOMS: atom_id res chain seq x y z
N MET A 1 14.12 3.19 14.26
CA MET A 1 12.88 4.01 14.17
C MET A 1 11.72 3.06 13.95
N PRO A 2 10.50 3.34 14.43
CA PRO A 2 9.35 2.50 14.07
C PRO A 2 9.18 2.49 12.55
N ASP A 3 8.82 1.33 11.98
CA ASP A 3 8.61 1.17 10.54
C ASP A 3 7.56 2.18 10.05
N ALA A 4 7.86 2.89 8.96
CA ALA A 4 6.93 3.85 8.39
C ALA A 4 5.69 3.13 7.87
N VAL A 5 4.53 3.79 8.00
CA VAL A 5 3.25 3.24 7.53
C VAL A 5 2.71 4.11 6.41
N TYR A 6 2.33 3.46 5.31
CA TYR A 6 1.75 4.11 4.14
C TYR A 6 0.34 3.60 3.87
N ARG A 7 -0.43 4.40 3.14
CA ARG A 7 -1.64 3.96 2.44
C ARG A 7 -1.34 3.85 0.95
N ALA A 8 -1.83 2.79 0.32
CA ALA A 8 -1.76 2.59 -1.12
C ALA A 8 -3.15 2.15 -1.62
N PRO A 9 -4.05 3.10 -1.97
CA PRO A 9 -5.42 2.76 -2.35
C PRO A 9 -5.55 1.94 -3.64
N MET A 10 -4.59 2.07 -4.57
CA MET A 10 -4.51 1.31 -5.84
C MET A 10 -5.88 1.04 -6.50
N PRO A 11 -6.71 2.05 -6.76
CA PRO A 11 -8.15 1.89 -7.04
C PRO A 11 -8.50 0.96 -8.22
N ASP A 12 -7.57 0.75 -9.15
CA ASP A 12 -7.72 -0.13 -10.32
C ASP A 12 -6.73 -1.32 -10.30
N GLY A 13 -5.89 -1.40 -9.27
CA GLY A 13 -4.76 -2.31 -9.15
C GLY A 13 -4.75 -3.17 -7.88
N VAL A 14 -5.68 -2.98 -6.92
CA VAL A 14 -5.69 -3.75 -5.66
C VAL A 14 -5.71 -5.26 -5.91
N GLU A 15 -6.56 -5.76 -6.80
CA GLU A 15 -6.65 -7.21 -7.07
C GLU A 15 -5.33 -7.77 -7.63
N ARG A 16 -4.70 -7.04 -8.55
CA ARG A 16 -3.38 -7.39 -9.10
C ARG A 16 -2.30 -7.35 -8.01
N ALA A 17 -2.33 -6.32 -7.17
CA ALA A 17 -1.41 -6.16 -6.04
C ALA A 17 -1.48 -7.33 -5.07
N LEU A 18 -2.70 -7.72 -4.65
CA LEU A 18 -2.91 -8.85 -3.74
C LEU A 18 -2.56 -10.20 -4.38
N THR A 19 -2.90 -10.39 -5.67
CA THR A 19 -2.64 -11.65 -6.40
C THR A 19 -1.15 -11.92 -6.60
N TYR A 20 -0.39 -10.89 -6.94
CA TYR A 20 1.03 -11.04 -7.33
C TYR A 20 2.03 -10.59 -6.26
N GLY A 21 1.55 -10.14 -5.10
CA GLY A 21 2.44 -9.63 -4.05
C GLY A 21 3.14 -8.33 -4.47
N LEU A 22 2.37 -7.36 -4.98
CA LEU A 22 2.89 -6.09 -5.48
C LEU A 22 2.27 -4.93 -4.71
N CYS A 23 2.99 -3.81 -4.64
CA CYS A 23 2.45 -2.50 -4.27
C CYS A 23 2.91 -1.52 -5.34
N GLY A 24 2.01 -0.69 -5.87
CA GLY A 24 2.39 0.20 -6.96
C GLY A 24 1.44 1.35 -7.24
N MET A 25 1.79 2.09 -8.28
CA MET A 25 1.04 3.24 -8.77
C MET A 25 1.39 3.55 -10.22
N ALA A 26 0.59 4.39 -10.86
CA ALA A 26 0.92 5.00 -12.14
C ALA A 26 1.27 6.48 -11.98
N ALA A 27 1.85 7.03 -13.03
CA ALA A 27 2.08 8.45 -13.20
C ALA A 27 1.78 8.87 -14.65
N ASP A 28 1.04 9.97 -14.79
CA ASP A 28 0.61 10.58 -16.06
C ASP A 28 0.96 12.08 -16.13
N ASP A 29 1.46 12.66 -15.04
CA ASP A 29 1.82 14.07 -14.90
C ASP A 29 3.09 14.25 -14.03
N GLU A 30 3.70 15.44 -14.06
CA GLU A 30 4.89 15.73 -13.24
C GLU A 30 4.63 15.55 -11.72
N ARG A 31 3.38 15.77 -11.28
CA ARG A 31 3.01 15.66 -9.87
C ARG A 31 2.97 14.20 -9.39
N SER A 32 2.55 13.28 -10.25
CA SER A 32 2.55 11.84 -10.03
C SER A 32 3.95 11.26 -10.16
N LEU A 33 4.80 11.77 -11.05
CA LEU A 33 6.22 11.39 -11.11
C LEU A 33 6.95 11.69 -9.80
N ARG A 34 6.73 12.88 -9.19
CA ARG A 34 7.28 13.17 -7.84
C ARG A 34 6.76 12.25 -6.73
N ARG A 35 5.59 11.62 -6.92
CA ARG A 35 5.08 10.61 -5.98
C ARG A 35 5.75 9.26 -6.20
N VAL A 36 6.02 8.91 -7.46
CA VAL A 36 6.81 7.73 -7.83
C VAL A 36 8.22 7.82 -7.25
N GLU A 37 8.89 8.98 -7.37
CA GLU A 37 10.18 9.23 -6.73
C GLU A 37 10.12 9.00 -5.21
N ARG A 38 9.08 9.52 -4.53
CA ARG A 38 8.90 9.28 -3.08
C ARG A 38 8.61 7.80 -2.76
N PHE A 39 7.88 7.11 -3.63
CA PHE A 39 7.57 5.69 -3.47
C PHE A 39 8.83 4.82 -3.61
N GLU A 40 9.74 5.17 -4.52
CA GLU A 40 11.04 4.53 -4.66
C GLU A 40 11.88 4.66 -3.38
N GLN A 41 11.84 5.82 -2.72
CA GLN A 41 12.60 6.08 -1.48
C GLN A 41 11.99 5.46 -0.22
N VAL A 42 10.88 4.71 -0.32
CA VAL A 42 10.28 4.04 0.83
C VAL A 42 11.25 2.98 1.37
N PRO A 43 11.58 2.95 2.67
CA PRO A 43 12.46 1.92 3.21
C PRO A 43 11.84 0.53 3.08
N ASP A 44 12.67 -0.47 2.75
CA ASP A 44 12.30 -1.88 2.84
C ASP A 44 11.81 -2.20 4.26
N GLY A 45 10.79 -3.05 4.35
CA GLY A 45 10.15 -3.41 5.61
C GLY A 45 9.04 -2.44 6.04
N SER A 46 8.84 -1.32 5.35
CA SER A 46 7.74 -0.38 5.62
C SER A 46 6.38 -1.06 5.49
N PHE A 47 5.46 -0.70 6.38
CA PHE A 47 4.07 -1.17 6.31
C PHE A 47 3.28 -0.37 5.29
N VAL A 48 2.36 -1.05 4.61
CA VAL A 48 1.41 -0.43 3.70
C VAL A 48 0.03 -1.00 3.91
N TRP A 49 -0.98 -0.14 3.94
CA TRP A 49 -2.38 -0.52 3.97
C TRP A 49 -3.04 -0.27 2.62
N THR A 50 -3.86 -1.22 2.16
CA THR A 50 -4.77 -1.05 1.03
C THR A 50 -6.21 -1.38 1.43
N ARG A 51 -7.16 -0.98 0.59
CA ARG A 51 -8.59 -1.28 0.76
C ARG A 51 -9.19 -1.68 -0.59
N THR A 52 -9.82 -2.84 -0.68
CA THR A 52 -10.51 -3.29 -1.90
C THR A 52 -11.75 -2.45 -2.20
N ALA A 53 -12.30 -2.57 -3.40
CA ALA A 53 -13.57 -1.93 -3.76
C ALA A 53 -14.76 -2.42 -2.90
N ARG A 54 -14.67 -3.64 -2.34
CA ARG A 54 -15.64 -4.19 -1.38
C ARG A 54 -15.47 -3.64 0.03
N GLY A 55 -14.40 -2.89 0.26
CA GLY A 55 -14.11 -2.24 1.52
C GLY A 55 -13.21 -3.04 2.47
N GLU A 56 -12.66 -4.18 2.01
CA GLU A 56 -11.79 -5.06 2.80
C GLU A 56 -10.38 -4.47 2.93
N TYR A 57 -9.81 -4.50 4.12
CA TYR A 57 -8.47 -3.98 4.38
C TYR A 57 -7.41 -5.07 4.32
N PHE A 58 -6.27 -4.76 3.74
CA PHE A 58 -5.09 -5.63 3.77
C PHE A 58 -3.89 -4.83 4.25
N LEU A 59 -3.08 -5.47 5.08
CA LEU A 59 -1.79 -4.96 5.51
C LEU A 59 -0.71 -5.67 4.71
N GLY A 60 0.31 -4.93 4.28
CA GLY A 60 1.46 -5.49 3.61
C GLY A 60 2.78 -4.89 4.04
N ARG A 61 3.86 -5.51 3.58
CA ARG A 61 5.24 -5.12 3.84
C ARG A 61 5.99 -4.97 2.52
N ILE A 62 6.41 -3.75 2.22
CA ILE A 62 7.11 -3.42 0.97
C ILE A 62 8.57 -3.84 1.06
N SER A 63 9.11 -4.40 -0.03
CA SER A 63 10.51 -4.79 -0.14
C SER A 63 11.05 -4.64 -1.56
N GLY A 64 12.37 -4.66 -1.68
CA GLY A 64 13.05 -4.71 -2.97
C GLY A 64 12.99 -3.40 -3.77
N PRO A 65 13.72 -3.32 -4.90
CA PRO A 65 13.78 -2.12 -5.71
C PRO A 65 12.46 -1.86 -6.45
N MET A 66 12.24 -0.60 -6.82
CA MET A 66 11.17 -0.23 -7.74
C MET A 66 11.43 -0.77 -9.15
N ARG A 67 10.39 -1.32 -9.76
CA ARG A 67 10.37 -1.83 -11.12
C ARG A 67 9.26 -1.15 -11.92
N GLU A 68 9.42 -1.19 -13.23
CA GLU A 68 8.45 -0.66 -14.18
C GLU A 68 7.93 -1.78 -15.10
N ASP A 69 6.62 -1.80 -15.34
CA ASP A 69 5.96 -2.67 -16.30
C ASP A 69 5.03 -1.83 -17.18
N ARG A 70 5.26 -1.86 -18.49
CA ARG A 70 4.45 -1.14 -19.51
C ARG A 70 3.64 -2.09 -20.38
N SER A 71 3.46 -3.33 -19.94
CA SER A 71 2.52 -4.26 -20.58
C SER A 71 1.09 -3.69 -20.56
N ALA A 72 0.24 -4.18 -21.46
CA ALA A 72 -1.16 -3.77 -21.51
C ALA A 72 -1.88 -4.00 -20.16
N ASP A 73 -1.54 -5.07 -19.45
CA ASP A 73 -2.12 -5.40 -18.13
C ASP A 73 -1.70 -4.39 -17.04
N ALA A 74 -0.44 -3.96 -17.04
CA ALA A 74 0.07 -2.95 -16.10
C ALA A 74 -0.58 -1.58 -16.35
N VAL A 75 -0.76 -1.21 -17.63
CA VAL A 75 -1.48 0.01 -18.02
C VAL A 75 -2.96 -0.07 -17.62
N ALA A 76 -3.63 -1.19 -17.90
CA ALA A 76 -5.05 -1.38 -17.57
C ALA A 76 -5.34 -1.37 -16.06
N SER A 77 -4.40 -1.85 -15.24
CA SER A 77 -4.51 -1.85 -13.77
C SER A 77 -3.96 -0.59 -13.10
N ASN A 78 -3.54 0.42 -13.89
CA ASN A 78 -2.94 1.65 -13.39
C ASN A 78 -1.75 1.40 -12.42
N MET A 79 -0.96 0.36 -12.71
CA MET A 79 0.19 -0.06 -11.90
C MET A 79 1.40 -0.27 -12.81
N ILE A 80 2.01 0.86 -13.19
CA ILE A 80 3.19 0.90 -14.04
C ILE A 80 4.45 0.79 -13.18
N PHE A 81 4.52 1.56 -12.09
CA PHE A 81 5.63 1.54 -11.13
C PHE A 81 5.23 0.73 -9.91
N PHE A 82 6.03 -0.27 -9.57
CA PHE A 82 5.68 -1.18 -8.48
C PHE A 82 6.91 -1.72 -7.77
N ARG A 83 6.67 -2.24 -6.57
CA ARG A 83 7.64 -2.93 -5.71
C ARG A 83 7.02 -4.22 -5.20
N ASP A 84 7.87 -5.14 -4.75
CA ASP A 84 7.39 -6.34 -4.10
C ASP A 84 6.73 -5.95 -2.77
N CYS A 85 5.64 -6.65 -2.45
CA CYS A 85 4.89 -6.44 -1.23
C CYS A 85 4.30 -7.75 -0.76
N GLU A 86 4.67 -8.15 0.45
CA GLU A 86 4.06 -9.27 1.10
C GLU A 86 2.76 -8.80 1.76
N TRP A 87 1.61 -9.36 1.38
CA TRP A 87 0.31 -9.01 1.95
C TRP A 87 -0.17 -10.08 2.94
N THR A 88 -0.98 -9.67 3.93
CA THR A 88 -1.72 -10.60 4.78
C THR A 88 -2.54 -11.56 3.92
N GLY A 89 -2.65 -12.83 4.35
CA GLY A 89 -3.32 -13.86 3.57
C GLY A 89 -4.85 -13.68 3.46
N GLU A 90 -5.45 -13.02 4.45
CA GLU A 90 -6.87 -12.71 4.54
C GLU A 90 -7.08 -11.23 4.85
N PRO A 91 -8.28 -10.67 4.58
CA PRO A 91 -8.66 -9.34 5.03
C PRO A 91 -8.46 -9.16 6.54
N VAL A 92 -7.94 -8.00 6.93
CA VAL A 92 -7.90 -7.58 8.33
C VAL A 92 -9.27 -7.04 8.74
N PRO A 93 -9.90 -7.58 9.80
CA PRO A 93 -11.17 -7.06 10.30
C PRO A 93 -11.07 -5.59 10.72
N ASP A 94 -12.11 -4.80 10.46
CA ASP A 94 -12.13 -3.35 10.72
C ASP A 94 -11.72 -2.97 12.16
N HIS A 95 -12.07 -3.79 13.15
CA HIS A 95 -11.74 -3.54 14.56
C HIS A 95 -10.25 -3.73 14.91
N GLU A 96 -9.47 -4.35 14.02
CA GLU A 96 -8.02 -4.52 14.14
C GLU A 96 -7.25 -3.51 13.28
N VAL A 97 -7.93 -2.84 12.34
CA VAL A 97 -7.31 -1.80 11.51
C VAL A 97 -7.03 -0.56 12.37
N PRO A 98 -5.79 0.00 12.33
CA PRO A 98 -5.46 1.23 13.04
C PRO A 98 -6.47 2.36 12.73
N ALA A 99 -6.91 3.08 13.77
CA ALA A 99 -7.90 4.16 13.61
C ALA A 99 -7.40 5.25 12.65
N ALA A 100 -6.09 5.54 12.66
CA ALA A 100 -5.47 6.47 11.73
C ALA A 100 -5.59 5.98 10.27
N THR A 101 -5.38 4.69 10.01
CA THR A 101 -5.57 4.08 8.69
C THR A 101 -7.01 4.24 8.23
N LEU A 102 -7.99 3.84 9.06
CA LEU A 102 -9.42 4.01 8.76
C LEU A 102 -9.74 5.46 8.40
N GLN A 103 -9.24 6.42 9.20
CA GLN A 103 -9.46 7.84 8.96
C GLN A 103 -8.87 8.31 7.63
N THR A 104 -7.68 7.83 7.24
CA THR A 104 -7.09 8.19 5.95
C THR A 104 -7.93 7.68 4.77
N PHE A 105 -8.43 6.44 4.83
CA PHE A 105 -9.29 5.89 3.78
C PHE A 105 -10.67 6.54 3.74
N ALA A 106 -11.24 6.91 4.90
CA ALA A 106 -12.52 7.61 5.00
C ALA A 106 -12.48 9.02 4.36
N ARG A 107 -11.33 9.70 4.41
CA ARG A 107 -11.12 10.97 3.69
C ARG A 107 -11.11 10.80 2.16
N GLY A 108 -11.06 9.58 1.66
CA GLY A 108 -10.93 9.27 0.24
C GLY A 108 -9.52 9.56 -0.29
N GLY A 109 -9.41 9.71 -1.60
CA GLY A 109 -8.14 9.92 -2.30
C GLY A 109 -7.51 8.64 -2.84
N ARG A 110 -6.78 8.78 -3.96
CA ARG A 110 -6.23 7.67 -4.75
C ARG A 110 -4.71 7.50 -4.59
N ASN A 111 -4.10 8.29 -3.71
CA ASN A 111 -2.66 8.51 -3.73
C ASN A 111 -1.92 7.68 -2.69
N PHE A 112 -0.72 7.24 -3.05
CA PHE A 112 0.27 6.73 -2.10
C PHE A 112 0.71 7.85 -1.15
N GLN A 113 0.54 7.65 0.16
CA GLN A 113 0.82 8.66 1.18
C GLN A 113 1.27 8.00 2.48
N GLN A 114 2.14 8.66 3.23
CA GLN A 114 2.49 8.23 4.59
C GLN A 114 1.37 8.59 5.57
N THR A 115 1.06 7.66 6.48
CA THR A 115 0.14 7.90 7.59
C THR A 115 0.93 8.40 8.80
N HIS A 116 0.74 9.66 9.14
CA HIS A 116 1.40 10.29 10.29
C HIS A 116 0.50 10.21 11.52
N ASP A 117 0.62 9.12 12.27
CA ASP A 117 0.06 8.97 13.61
C ASP A 117 1.11 8.23 14.47
N PRO A 118 1.37 8.66 15.72
CA PRO A 118 2.43 8.08 16.54
C PRO A 118 2.20 6.60 16.90
N ARG A 119 0.96 6.09 16.81
CA ARG A 119 0.60 4.72 17.17
C ARG A 119 0.49 3.79 15.96
N VAL A 120 0.23 4.33 14.76
CA VAL A 120 -0.07 3.51 13.58
C VAL A 120 1.00 2.48 13.26
N ALA A 121 2.28 2.80 13.50
CA ALA A 121 3.38 1.88 13.28
C ALA A 121 3.35 0.68 14.24
N VAL A 122 3.13 0.92 15.53
CA VAL A 122 3.04 -0.14 16.55
C VAL A 122 1.78 -0.98 16.34
N GLU A 123 0.65 -0.34 16.05
CA GLU A 123 -0.62 -1.03 15.77
C GLU A 123 -0.51 -1.91 14.51
N SER A 124 0.06 -1.39 13.42
CA SER A 124 0.30 -2.17 12.20
C SER A 124 1.26 -3.33 12.45
N ALA A 125 2.33 -3.11 13.23
CA ALA A 125 3.25 -4.19 13.59
C ALA A 125 2.58 -5.29 14.42
N ASN A 126 1.64 -4.95 15.30
CA ASN A 126 0.88 -5.93 16.07
C ASN A 126 -0.03 -6.76 15.16
N VAL A 127 -0.75 -6.11 14.24
CA VAL A 127 -1.56 -6.82 13.23
C VAL A 127 -0.68 -7.75 12.39
N TRP A 128 0.48 -7.26 11.93
CA TRP A 128 1.41 -8.07 11.15
C TRP A 128 1.93 -9.29 11.91
N ARG A 129 2.26 -9.17 13.20
CA ARG A 129 2.66 -10.33 14.01
C ARG A 129 1.55 -11.38 14.16
N ALA A 130 0.29 -10.95 14.14
CA ALA A 130 -0.85 -11.84 14.29
C ALA A 130 -1.30 -12.49 12.97
N ARG A 131 -1.07 -11.83 11.82
CA ARG A 131 -1.70 -12.16 10.52
C ARG A 131 -0.75 -12.20 9.32
N GLY A 132 0.48 -11.71 9.47
CA GLY A 132 1.51 -11.77 8.44
C GLY A 132 1.83 -13.21 8.06
N ARG A 133 2.38 -13.41 6.86
CA ARG A 133 2.76 -14.75 6.40
C ARG A 133 4.11 -15.17 6.96
#